data_AF-A0A970VLR7-F1
#
_entry.id   AF-A0A970VLR7-F1
#
_cell.length_a   1.000
_cell.length_b   1.000
_cell.length_c   1.000
_cell.angle_alpha   90.00
_cell.angle_beta   90.00
_cell.angle_gamma   90.00
#
_symmetry.space_group_name_H-M   'P 1'
#
loop_
_entity.id
_entity.type
_entity.pdbx_description
1 polymer ?
#
loop_
_entity_poly.entity_id
_entity_poly.type
_entity_poly.pdbx_seq_one_letter_code
_entity_poly.pdbx_strand_id
1 'polypeptide(L)'
;MNLRLLDEVVSLDGRGILLLTMDEENAPTLLGGCILTDAKGSEHTVSAVVPHDDQLFTLYLPSGEASYFERLFRDVMVDATLFTVTLKEEA
;
A
#
# COMPACT_ATOMS: atom_id res chain seq x y z
N MET A 1 8.30 -9.16 3.89
CA MET A 1 9.15 -8.52 2.85
C MET A 1 8.98 -7.02 2.93
N ASN A 2 9.77 -6.23 2.19
CA ASN A 2 9.56 -4.78 2.11
C ASN A 2 8.96 -4.41 0.76
N LEU A 3 8.17 -3.34 0.73
CA LEU A 3 7.55 -2.81 -0.47
C LEU A 3 7.70 -1.30 -0.48
N ARG A 4 8.17 -0.75 -1.59
CA ARG A 4 8.25 0.71 -1.76
C ARG A 4 7.04 1.24 -2.50
N LEU A 5 6.30 2.12 -1.85
CA LEU A 5 5.15 2.81 -2.44
C LEU A 5 5.58 4.15 -3.05
N LEU A 6 4.78 4.65 -3.98
CA LEU A 6 4.82 6.05 -4.39
C LEU A 6 4.19 6.90 -3.28
N ASP A 7 4.63 8.15 -3.15
CA ASP A 7 4.08 9.15 -2.22
C ASP A 7 2.76 9.75 -2.72
N GLU A 8 1.95 8.93 -3.40
CA GLU A 8 0.67 9.28 -3.98
C GLU A 8 -0.43 8.39 -3.42
N VAL A 9 -1.58 8.99 -3.13
CA VAL A 9 -2.79 8.29 -2.70
C VAL A 9 -3.97 8.76 -3.54
N VAL A 10 -4.73 7.79 -4.07
CA VAL A 10 -5.95 8.07 -4.83
C VAL A 10 -7.15 7.72 -3.96
N SER A 11 -7.98 8.71 -3.64
CA SER A 11 -9.25 8.51 -2.95
C SER A 11 -10.31 7.94 -3.89
N LEU A 12 -11.11 6.97 -3.42
CA LEU A 12 -12.25 6.40 -4.15
C LEU A 12 -13.61 6.90 -3.64
N ASP A 13 -13.63 8.11 -3.05
CA ASP A 13 -14.81 8.83 -2.56
C ASP A 13 -15.67 7.99 -1.58
N GLY A 14 -15.05 7.58 -0.48
CA GLY A 14 -15.72 6.82 0.60
C GLY A 14 -15.74 5.31 0.38
N ARG A 15 -15.14 4.80 -0.71
CA ARG A 15 -14.94 3.37 -0.96
C ARG A 15 -13.54 2.87 -0.59
N GLY A 16 -12.76 3.69 0.11
CA GLY A 16 -11.35 3.42 0.42
C GLY A 16 -10.40 4.19 -0.49
N ILE A 17 -9.19 3.66 -0.64
CA ILE A 17 -8.09 4.30 -1.38
C ILE A 17 -7.34 3.31 -2.27
N LEU A 18 -6.58 3.84 -3.21
CA LEU A 18 -5.50 3.15 -3.90
C LEU A 18 -4.15 3.72 -3.47
N LEU A 19 -3.23 2.83 -3.14
CA LEU A 19 -1.80 3.13 -3.06
C LEU A 19 -1.09 2.57 -4.28
N LEU A 20 0.01 3.17 -4.67
CA LEU A 20 0.72 2.83 -5.90
C LEU A 20 2.12 2.33 -5.59
N THR A 21 2.61 1.37 -6.36
CA THR A 21 3.99 0.88 -6.29
C THR A 21 4.50 0.52 -7.67
N MET A 22 5.80 0.74 -7.89
CA MET A 22 6.53 0.26 -9.06
C MET A 22 7.60 -0.78 -8.66
N ASP A 23 7.43 -1.41 -7.49
CA ASP A 23 8.34 -2.44 -6.99
C ASP A 23 8.12 -3.74 -7.76
N GLU A 24 8.86 -3.91 -8.85
CA GLU A 24 8.74 -5.08 -9.74
C GLU A 24 9.16 -6.40 -9.08
N GLU A 25 9.94 -6.36 -8.01
CA GLU A 25 10.42 -7.57 -7.34
C GLU A 25 9.33 -8.12 -6.40
N ASN A 26 8.76 -7.24 -5.56
CA ASN A 26 7.85 -7.67 -4.51
C ASN A 26 6.38 -7.53 -4.91
N ALA A 27 5.99 -6.50 -5.68
CA ALA A 27 4.59 -6.24 -6.02
C ALA A 27 3.88 -7.40 -6.76
N PRO A 28 4.53 -8.13 -7.70
CA PRO A 28 3.90 -9.27 -8.36
C PRO A 28 3.55 -10.44 -7.43
N THR A 29 4.18 -10.51 -6.26
CA THR A 29 3.93 -11.57 -5.26
C THR A 29 2.78 -11.25 -4.31
N LEU A 30 2.25 -10.01 -4.37
CA LEU A 30 1.20 -9.55 -3.50
C LEU A 30 -0.16 -10.05 -3.97
N LEU A 31 -0.97 -10.51 -3.01
CA LEU A 31 -2.34 -10.93 -3.23
C LEU A 31 -3.26 -10.19 -2.26
N GLY A 32 -4.56 -10.19 -2.56
CA GLY A 32 -5.58 -9.72 -1.63
C GLY A 32 -5.48 -10.47 -0.30
N GLY A 33 -5.63 -9.75 0.80
CA GLY A 33 -5.51 -10.25 2.16
C GLY A 33 -4.13 -10.04 2.80
N CYS A 34 -3.12 -9.56 2.07
CA CYS A 34 -1.85 -9.19 2.69
C CYS A 34 -1.99 -7.94 3.59
N ILE A 35 -1.07 -7.82 4.55
CA ILE A 35 -1.03 -6.72 5.51
C ILE A 35 0.18 -5.84 5.18
N LEU A 36 -0.08 -4.55 4.99
CA LEU A 36 0.95 -3.51 4.91
C LEU A 36 1.11 -2.89 6.29
N THR A 37 2.32 -2.89 6.80
CA THR A 37 2.70 -2.17 8.02
C THR A 37 3.50 -0.93 7.63
N ASP A 38 3.02 0.24 8.01
CA ASP A 38 3.68 1.51 7.73
C ASP A 38 4.81 1.84 8.72
N ALA A 39 5.54 2.92 8.46
CA ALA A 39 6.65 3.37 9.29
C ALA A 39 6.26 3.77 10.73
N LYS A 40 4.95 3.97 11.01
CA LYS A 40 4.42 4.23 12.36
C LYS A 40 3.93 2.95 13.05
N GLY A 41 4.03 1.81 12.38
CA GLY A 41 3.56 0.52 12.87
C GLY A 41 2.07 0.29 12.68
N SER A 42 1.36 1.14 11.93
CA SER A 42 -0.06 0.92 11.65
C SER A 42 -0.22 -0.13 10.55
N GLU A 43 -1.20 -1.01 10.73
CA GLU A 43 -1.47 -2.10 9.80
C GLU A 43 -2.66 -1.79 8.89
N HIS A 44 -2.51 -2.12 7.61
CA HIS A 44 -3.50 -1.86 6.57
C HIS A 44 -3.71 -3.12 5.74
N THR A 45 -4.95 -3.59 5.66
CA THR A 45 -5.29 -4.77 4.85
C THR A 45 -5.51 -4.39 3.39
N VAL A 46 -4.72 -4.99 2.50
CA VAL A 46 -4.93 -4.88 1.05
C VAL A 46 -6.04 -5.83 0.65
N SER A 47 -7.10 -5.32 0.04
CA SER A 47 -8.20 -6.16 -0.45
C SER A 47 -7.92 -6.73 -1.84
N ALA A 48 -7.22 -5.98 -2.70
CA ALA A 48 -6.88 -6.42 -4.05
C ALA A 48 -5.61 -5.73 -4.52
N VAL A 49 -4.88 -6.41 -5.40
CA VAL A 49 -3.71 -5.88 -6.11
C VAL A 49 -4.04 -5.92 -7.60
N VAL A 50 -3.94 -4.78 -8.26
CA VAL A 50 -4.23 -4.66 -9.69
C VAL A 50 -2.96 -4.20 -10.41
N PRO A 51 -2.36 -5.06 -11.25
CA PRO A 51 -1.26 -4.66 -12.12
C PRO A 51 -1.80 -3.80 -13.27
N HIS A 52 -1.02 -2.82 -13.68
CA HIS A 52 -1.25 -1.97 -14.85
C HIS A 52 -0.09 -2.11 -15.83
N ASP A 53 -0.26 -1.52 -17.01
CA ASP A 53 0.84 -1.33 -17.95
C ASP A 53 1.93 -0.42 -17.30
N ASP A 54 3.16 -0.47 -17.81
CA ASP A 54 4.32 0.31 -17.30
C ASP A 54 4.79 -0.05 -15.88
N GLN A 55 4.68 -1.34 -15.49
CA GLN A 55 5.21 -1.86 -14.20
C GLN A 55 4.58 -1.22 -12.96
N LEU A 56 3.43 -0.56 -13.11
CA LEU A 56 2.69 0.06 -12.03
C LEU A 56 1.70 -0.93 -11.42
N PHE A 57 1.66 -1.01 -10.09
CA PHE A 57 0.68 -1.80 -9.36
C PHE A 57 -0.11 -0.89 -8.43
N THR A 58 -1.42 -1.12 -8.37
CA THR A 58 -2.31 -0.45 -7.41
C THR A 58 -2.78 -1.42 -6.34
N LEU A 59 -2.69 -0.98 -5.09
CA LEU A 59 -3.10 -1.69 -3.90
C LEU A 59 -4.39 -1.05 -3.40
N TYR A 60 -5.48 -1.81 -3.42
CA TYR A 60 -6.79 -1.34 -2.96
C TYR A 60 -6.97 -1.60 -1.47
N LEU A 61 -7.18 -0.53 -0.70
CA LEU A 61 -7.42 -0.56 0.73
C LEU A 61 -8.84 -0.03 1.03
N PRO A 62 -9.84 -0.90 1.28
CA PRO A 62 -11.23 -0.47 1.47
C PRO A 62 -11.43 0.37 2.73
N SER A 63 -10.65 0.11 3.78
CA SER A 63 -10.69 0.83 5.05
C SER A 63 -9.66 1.96 5.13
N GLY A 64 -8.91 2.22 4.05
CA GLY A 64 -7.87 3.24 4.05
C GLY A 64 -8.46 4.66 3.98
N GLU A 65 -7.83 5.60 4.67
CA GLU A 65 -8.22 7.02 4.68
C GLU A 65 -7.17 7.87 3.97
N ALA A 66 -7.55 8.55 2.88
CA ALA A 66 -6.62 9.38 2.11
C ALA A 66 -5.90 10.42 2.98
N SER A 67 -6.62 11.12 3.87
CA SER A 67 -6.04 12.12 4.76
C SER A 67 -5.02 11.56 5.75
N TYR A 68 -5.10 10.27 6.10
CA TYR A 68 -4.09 9.62 6.92
C TYR A 68 -2.79 9.46 6.12
N PHE A 69 -2.87 8.88 4.91
CA PHE A 69 -1.70 8.63 4.07
C PHE A 69 -1.06 9.92 3.57
N GLU A 70 -1.84 10.95 3.21
CA GLU A 70 -1.32 12.28 2.87
C GLU A 70 -0.49 12.89 4.01
N ARG A 71 -0.91 12.69 5.27
CA ARG A 71 -0.15 13.15 6.44
C ARG A 71 1.08 12.29 6.67
N LEU A 72 0.98 10.98 6.48
CA LEU A 72 2.09 10.04 6.61
C LEU A 72 3.19 10.37 5.59
N PHE A 73 2.87 10.53 4.31
CA PHE A 73 3.84 10.83 3.25
C PHE A 73 4.53 12.20 3.40
N ARG A 74 3.90 13.15 4.11
CA ARG A 74 4.52 14.45 4.43
C ARG A 74 5.39 14.43 5.70
N ASP A 75 5.41 13.32 6.42
CA ASP A 75 6.15 13.20 7.67
C ASP A 75 7.64 12.96 7.41
N VAL A 76 8.43 14.02 7.49
CA VAL A 76 9.88 14.00 7.23
C VAL A 76 10.70 13.22 8.28
N MET A 77 10.08 12.81 9.39
CA MET A 77 10.76 12.07 10.45
C MET A 77 10.86 10.56 10.18
N VAL A 78 10.15 10.05 9.15
CA VAL A 78 10.06 8.62 8.83
C VAL A 78 10.22 8.39 7.32
N ASP A 79 10.68 7.20 6.91
CA ASP A 79 10.57 6.78 5.50
C ASP A 79 9.14 6.30 5.25
N ALA A 80 8.24 7.25 5.02
CA ALA A 80 6.82 7.02 4.83
C ALA A 80 6.47 6.20 3.59
N THR A 81 7.41 6.00 2.67
CA THR A 81 7.21 5.23 1.43
C THR A 81 7.62 3.76 1.57
N LEU A 82 8.33 3.41 2.65
CA LEU A 82 8.76 2.04 2.90
C LEU A 82 7.78 1.32 3.82
N PHE A 83 7.16 0.28 3.29
CA PHE A 83 6.21 -0.56 4.03
C PHE A 83 6.79 -1.96 4.22
N THR A 84 6.46 -2.58 5.35
CA THR A 84 6.66 -4.01 5.53
C THR A 84 5.38 -4.74 5.12
N VAL A 85 5.54 -5.82 4.36
CA VAL A 85 4.43 -6.66 3.93
C VAL A 85 4.49 -8.00 4.63
N THR A 86 3.37 -8.36 5.24
CA THR A 86 3.08 -9.69 5.76
C THR A 86 2.09 -10.38 4.81
N LEU A 87 2.54 -11.45 4.16
CA LEU A 87 1.67 -12.30 3.36
C LEU A 87 0.78 -13.13 4.30
N LYS A 88 -0.50 -13.25 3.96
CA LYS A 88 -1.38 -14.18 4.66
C LYS A 88 -1.17 -15.56 4.06
N GLU A 89 -0.72 -16.52 4.87
CA GLU A 89 -0.72 -17.93 4.46
C GLU A 89 -2.18 -18.37 4.26
N GLU A 90 -2.51 -18.88 3.07
CA GLU A 90 -3.78 -19.58 2.88
C GLU A 90 -3.76 -20.84 3.75
N ALA A 91 -4.67 -20.88 4.74
CA ALA A 91 -4.87 -22.02 5.62
C ALA A 91 -5.71 -23.12 4.96
#